data_AF-A0A4U0VME8-F1
#
_entry.id   AF-A0A4U0VME8-F1
#
_cell.length_a   1.000
_cell.length_b   1.000
_cell.length_c   1.000
_cell.angle_alpha   90.00
_cell.angle_beta   90.00
_cell.angle_gamma   90.00
#
_symmetry.space_group_name_H-M   'P 1'
#
loop_
_entity.id
_entity.type
_entity.pdbx_description
1 polymer ?
#
loop_
_entity_poly.entity_id
_entity_poly.type
_entity_poly.pdbx_seq_one_letter_code
_entity_poly.pdbx_strand_id
1 'polypeptide(L)'
;LVKNGVLTKSPIEIHPSFNPMIGPSPYVLINMGARYQPCMHNMPNVQNATGKISWPCPDATSTSGESVSCTLSELCGFSGVPDPHPGGTVHDQPAPNQWWRFIVPIFLHAGIIHIAFNLLLQLTLGRDIELLIGSVRFAIVYFAAGIFGFVLGGNFAANGIASCGCSGSLFGILAINLLDLLYTWKQRQGPIKDLMFILVDVIIAFVLGLIPGLDNFSHIGGFLMGLVLGLCILHSPSAFSARRPSVQNTVRYSGLSGIPNNNSTSPRSDEGLPAFLKHPLAFFQDRRGVWWAWWLVRAAALVGCLIGFILLLDNFYKQPMHGCRWCKYLSCLPVKVGNTNWCDVGNLDFTPNNGTSGKRELFEAVAGQAMDRLW
;
A
#
# COMPACT_ATOMS: atom_id res chain seq x y z
N LEU A 1 14.97 -3.92 14.15
CA LEU A 1 15.47 -4.11 15.53
C LEU A 1 16.96 -4.41 15.58
N VAL A 2 17.45 -5.55 15.07
CA VAL A 2 18.89 -5.88 15.08
C VAL A 2 19.75 -4.78 14.45
N LYS A 3 19.41 -4.35 13.23
CA LYS A 3 20.14 -3.25 12.56
C LYS A 3 20.11 -1.94 13.34
N ASN A 4 19.02 -1.64 14.03
CA ASN A 4 18.93 -0.48 14.92
C ASN A 4 19.90 -0.63 16.09
N GLY A 5 19.89 -1.78 16.78
CA GLY A 5 20.82 -2.07 17.88
C GLY A 5 22.29 -1.99 17.48
N VAL A 6 22.63 -2.36 16.24
CA VAL A 6 24.00 -2.22 15.71
C VAL A 6 24.37 -0.74 15.53
N LEU A 7 23.48 0.05 14.93
CA LEU A 7 23.71 1.44 14.56
C LEU A 7 23.59 2.40 15.77
N THR A 8 22.45 2.38 16.45
CA THR A 8 22.10 3.32 17.53
C THR A 8 22.46 2.82 18.93
N LYS A 9 23.03 1.61 19.05
CA LYS A 9 23.29 0.90 20.32
C LYS A 9 22.04 0.50 21.11
N SER A 10 20.85 0.74 20.57
CA SER A 10 19.59 0.30 21.16
C SER A 10 18.70 -0.36 20.10
N PRO A 11 18.11 -1.55 20.33
CA PRO A 11 17.17 -2.14 19.39
C PRO A 11 15.91 -1.29 19.15
N ILE A 12 15.55 -0.48 20.15
CA ILE A 12 14.36 0.37 20.20
C ILE A 12 14.82 1.84 20.16
N GLU A 13 14.13 2.65 19.38
CA GLU A 13 14.36 4.10 19.40
C GLU A 13 13.79 4.72 20.70
N ILE A 14 14.70 5.15 21.56
CA ILE A 14 14.42 5.95 22.76
C ILE A 14 14.90 7.41 22.60
N HIS A 15 15.77 7.64 21.62
CA HIS A 15 16.34 8.93 21.29
C HIS A 15 16.55 9.02 19.76
N PRO A 16 16.45 10.22 19.15
CA PRO A 16 16.16 11.50 19.78
C PRO A 16 14.71 11.64 20.29
N SER A 17 13.80 10.84 19.74
CA SER A 17 12.39 10.74 20.10
C SER A 17 12.04 9.30 20.44
N PHE A 18 11.02 9.08 21.27
CA PHE A 18 10.55 7.73 21.54
C PHE A 18 9.66 7.25 20.40
N ASN A 19 9.94 6.07 19.83
CA ASN A 19 9.05 5.47 18.84
C ASN A 19 7.92 4.70 19.56
N PRO A 20 6.66 5.18 19.54
CA PRO A 20 5.55 4.55 20.26
C PRO A 20 5.12 3.20 19.68
N MET A 21 5.56 2.85 18.47
CA MET A 21 5.36 1.52 17.87
C MET A 21 6.42 0.50 18.36
N ILE A 22 7.37 0.97 19.19
CA ILE A 22 8.48 0.30 19.89
C ILE A 22 9.36 -0.52 18.93
N GLY A 23 9.80 0.18 17.88
CA GLY A 23 10.63 -0.35 16.81
C GLY A 23 11.93 0.42 16.59
N PRO A 24 12.56 0.22 15.43
CA PRO A 24 13.75 0.97 15.04
C PRO A 24 13.41 2.43 14.73
N SER A 25 14.42 3.29 14.58
CA SER A 25 14.20 4.65 14.14
C SER A 25 13.72 4.73 12.68
N PRO A 26 12.93 5.75 12.31
CA PRO A 26 12.58 6.03 10.92
C PRO A 26 13.79 6.12 10.00
N TYR A 27 14.93 6.64 10.49
CA TYR A 27 16.18 6.73 9.74
C TYR A 27 16.74 5.34 9.37
N VAL A 28 16.72 4.41 10.33
CA VAL A 28 17.09 3.01 10.06
C VAL A 28 16.11 2.36 9.09
N LEU A 29 14.80 2.64 9.20
CA LEU A 29 13.81 2.13 8.26
C LEU A 29 14.03 2.64 6.83
N ILE A 30 14.36 3.92 6.65
CA ILE A 30 14.77 4.49 5.36
C ILE A 30 16.00 3.75 4.84
N ASN A 31 17.02 3.57 5.68
CA ASN A 31 18.23 2.84 5.31
C ASN A 31 17.99 1.33 5.07
N MET A 32 16.83 0.79 5.47
CA MET A 32 16.40 -0.58 5.21
C MET A 32 15.50 -0.74 3.98
N GLY A 33 15.09 0.37 3.34
CA GLY A 33 14.28 0.31 2.12
C GLY A 33 12.82 0.73 2.31
N ALA A 34 12.46 1.42 3.40
CA ALA A 34 11.14 2.04 3.54
C ALA A 34 10.86 3.03 2.39
N ARG A 35 9.59 3.26 2.05
CA ARG A 35 9.22 4.22 1.00
C ARG A 35 9.63 5.61 1.46
N TYR A 36 10.50 6.25 0.69
CA TYR A 36 11.03 7.57 1.01
C TYR A 36 11.37 8.30 -0.29
N GLN A 37 10.62 9.35 -0.62
CA GLN A 37 10.65 9.98 -1.95
C GLN A 37 12.04 10.51 -2.35
N PRO A 38 12.82 11.16 -1.46
CA PRO A 38 14.17 11.63 -1.79
C PRO A 38 15.14 10.52 -2.24
N CYS A 39 14.95 9.26 -1.80
CA CYS A 39 15.77 8.14 -2.25
C CYS A 39 15.34 7.59 -3.62
N MET A 40 14.17 8.00 -4.13
CA MET A 40 13.50 7.35 -5.27
C MET A 40 13.53 8.18 -6.54
N HIS A 41 13.54 9.51 -6.45
CA HIS A 41 13.64 10.42 -7.59
C HIS A 41 14.11 11.82 -7.16
N ASN A 42 14.48 12.67 -8.13
CA ASN A 42 14.77 14.08 -7.88
C ASN A 42 13.49 14.85 -7.53
N MET A 43 13.54 15.70 -6.51
CA MET A 43 12.43 16.49 -6.01
C MET A 43 12.72 18.00 -6.05
N PRO A 44 11.81 18.85 -6.56
CA PRO A 44 12.07 20.29 -6.73
C PRO A 44 12.55 21.02 -5.48
N ASN A 45 11.93 20.72 -4.34
CA ASN A 45 12.26 21.26 -3.02
C ASN A 45 13.65 20.84 -2.51
N VAL A 46 14.14 19.66 -2.88
CA VAL A 46 15.45 19.14 -2.44
C VAL A 46 16.56 19.59 -3.39
N GLN A 47 16.37 19.42 -4.70
CA GLN A 47 17.39 19.69 -5.71
C GLN A 47 17.65 21.19 -5.90
N ASN A 48 16.62 22.03 -5.82
CA ASN A 48 16.76 23.47 -6.03
C ASN A 48 17.20 24.22 -4.75
N ALA A 49 17.62 23.52 -3.69
CA ALA A 49 18.02 24.15 -2.45
C ALA A 49 19.29 25.00 -2.65
N THR A 50 19.30 26.19 -2.05
CA THR A 50 20.40 27.16 -2.19
C THR A 50 21.63 26.78 -1.35
N GLY A 51 21.46 25.91 -0.35
CA GLY A 51 22.52 25.45 0.54
C GLY A 51 22.60 23.92 0.61
N LYS A 52 23.67 23.41 1.22
CA LYS A 52 23.84 21.97 1.43
C LYS A 52 22.81 21.47 2.44
N ILE A 53 21.99 20.50 2.05
CA ILE A 53 21.02 19.84 2.93
C ILE A 53 21.74 18.82 3.80
N SER A 54 21.37 18.77 5.07
CA SER A 54 21.99 17.94 6.09
C SER A 54 20.97 16.94 6.62
N TRP A 55 21.06 15.67 6.23
CA TRP A 55 20.07 14.64 6.54
C TRP A 55 20.38 13.95 7.88
N PRO A 56 19.37 13.40 8.59
CA PRO A 56 19.62 12.63 9.80
C PRO A 56 20.33 11.31 9.49
N CYS A 57 21.43 11.00 10.19
CA CYS A 57 22.11 9.72 10.03
C CYS A 57 21.23 8.55 10.51
N PRO A 58 21.38 7.34 9.94
CA PRO A 58 20.73 6.14 10.46
C PRO A 58 21.08 5.81 11.93
N ASP A 59 22.27 6.21 12.38
CA ASP A 59 22.74 6.03 13.76
C ASP A 59 22.48 7.26 14.66
N ALA A 60 21.75 8.26 14.17
CA ALA A 60 21.44 9.47 14.93
C ALA A 60 20.61 9.16 16.18
N THR A 61 21.15 9.53 17.36
CA THR A 61 20.48 9.44 18.67
C THR A 61 20.30 10.81 19.34
N SER A 62 20.57 11.90 18.63
CA SER A 62 20.41 13.28 19.08
C SER A 62 19.79 14.12 17.95
N THR A 63 19.32 15.33 18.25
CA THR A 63 18.93 16.34 17.24
C THR A 63 19.98 17.44 17.07
N SER A 64 21.04 17.44 17.89
CA SER A 64 22.10 18.44 17.90
C SER A 64 23.49 17.80 17.87
N GLY A 65 24.40 18.41 17.10
CA GLY A 65 25.78 17.94 16.87
C GLY A 65 26.09 17.69 15.39
N GLU A 66 27.36 17.85 14.99
CA GLU A 66 27.80 17.62 13.60
C GLU A 66 27.83 16.13 13.21
N SER A 67 28.07 15.24 14.18
CA SER A 67 28.11 13.78 13.98
C SER A 67 26.74 13.14 13.77
N VAL A 68 25.66 13.94 13.81
CA VAL A 68 24.27 13.48 13.67
C VAL A 68 23.75 13.65 12.24
N SER A 69 24.49 14.41 11.42
CA SER A 69 24.12 14.71 10.04
C SER A 69 24.93 13.95 9.01
N CYS A 70 24.27 13.33 8.04
CA CYS A 70 24.86 12.65 6.90
C CYS A 70 24.38 13.22 5.57
N THR A 71 24.97 12.69 4.50
CA THR A 71 24.52 12.87 3.13
C THR A 71 23.24 12.08 2.85
N LEU A 72 22.56 12.38 1.73
CA LEU A 72 21.33 11.68 1.36
C LEU A 72 21.63 10.22 1.01
N SER A 73 22.76 10.00 0.32
CA SER A 73 23.25 8.68 -0.07
C SER A 73 23.48 7.76 1.14
N GLU A 74 24.04 8.29 2.23
CA GLU A 74 24.24 7.57 3.49
C GLU A 74 22.92 7.22 4.20
N LEU A 75 21.96 8.16 4.27
CA LEU A 75 20.64 7.90 4.83
C LEU A 75 19.90 6.82 4.02
N CYS A 76 19.87 6.96 2.70
CA CYS A 76 19.19 6.01 1.82
C CYS A 76 19.84 4.63 1.80
N GLY A 77 21.18 4.55 1.90
CA GLY A 77 21.92 3.30 1.75
C GLY A 77 21.78 2.68 0.34
N PHE A 78 22.15 1.41 0.19
CA PHE A 78 22.03 0.61 -1.04
C PHE A 78 22.70 1.17 -2.32
N SER A 79 23.51 2.23 -2.22
CA SER A 79 24.12 2.95 -3.36
C SER A 79 23.08 3.45 -4.39
N GLY A 80 23.52 4.15 -5.44
CA GLY A 80 22.63 4.63 -6.51
C GLY A 80 21.73 5.81 -6.13
N VAL A 81 22.04 6.50 -5.03
CA VAL A 81 21.41 7.78 -4.66
C VAL A 81 22.51 8.84 -4.65
N PRO A 82 22.51 9.76 -5.62
CA PRO A 82 23.45 10.88 -5.64
C PRO A 82 23.03 11.95 -4.64
N ASP A 83 24.04 12.66 -4.10
CA ASP A 83 23.81 13.69 -3.11
C ASP A 83 23.42 15.02 -3.75
N PRO A 84 22.38 15.71 -3.24
CA PRO A 84 22.02 17.02 -3.73
C PRO A 84 23.13 18.03 -3.44
N HIS A 85 23.40 18.90 -4.41
CA HIS A 85 24.40 19.95 -4.28
C HIS A 85 23.76 21.34 -4.40
N PRO A 86 24.38 22.38 -3.81
CA PRO A 86 23.90 23.76 -3.99
C PRO A 86 23.83 24.13 -5.47
N GLY A 87 22.73 24.76 -5.88
CA GLY A 87 22.51 25.15 -7.28
C GLY A 87 22.17 24.00 -8.23
N GLY A 88 21.79 22.83 -7.70
CA GLY A 88 21.28 21.71 -8.47
C GLY A 88 19.89 21.97 -9.08
N THR A 89 19.47 21.05 -9.94
CA THR A 89 18.18 21.07 -10.62
C THR A 89 17.51 19.70 -10.57
N VAL A 90 16.19 19.66 -10.77
CA VAL A 90 15.45 18.39 -10.88
C VAL A 90 15.90 17.51 -12.05
N HIS A 91 16.62 18.09 -13.02
CA HIS A 91 17.12 17.38 -14.19
C HIS A 91 18.54 16.82 -14.01
N ASP A 92 19.14 17.02 -12.84
CA ASP A 92 20.50 16.55 -12.57
C ASP A 92 20.61 15.04 -12.71
N GLN A 93 21.72 14.60 -13.30
CA GLN A 93 22.05 13.20 -13.53
C GLN A 93 23.43 12.87 -12.94
N PRO A 94 23.61 11.69 -12.33
CA PRO A 94 22.59 10.66 -12.09
C PRO A 94 21.49 11.16 -11.14
N ALA A 95 20.30 10.55 -11.21
CA ALA A 95 19.19 10.82 -10.30
C ALA A 95 18.99 9.62 -9.34
N PRO A 96 18.42 9.82 -8.13
CA PRO A 96 18.00 8.72 -7.27
C PRO A 96 17.05 7.78 -8.02
N ASN A 97 17.25 6.46 -7.90
CA ASN A 97 16.42 5.47 -8.60
C ASN A 97 16.20 4.19 -7.79
N GLN A 98 15.80 4.32 -6.52
CA GLN A 98 15.50 3.17 -5.66
C GLN A 98 14.03 2.71 -5.79
N TRP A 99 13.60 2.38 -7.01
CA TRP A 99 12.20 2.01 -7.35
C TRP A 99 11.65 0.82 -6.54
N TRP A 100 12.52 -0.08 -6.09
CA TRP A 100 12.16 -1.23 -5.26
C TRP A 100 11.58 -0.81 -3.89
N ARG A 101 11.69 0.46 -3.51
CA ARG A 101 10.99 1.06 -2.36
C ARG A 101 9.47 1.16 -2.54
N PHE A 102 8.90 0.73 -3.66
CA PHE A 102 7.47 0.42 -3.79
C PHE A 102 7.11 -1.03 -3.38
N ILE A 103 8.10 -1.90 -3.19
CA ILE A 103 7.90 -3.34 -2.91
C ILE A 103 8.44 -3.70 -1.53
N VAL A 104 9.71 -3.39 -1.27
CA VAL A 104 10.42 -3.74 -0.02
C VAL A 104 9.68 -3.31 1.26
N PRO A 105 9.04 -2.12 1.33
CA PRO A 105 8.41 -1.68 2.57
C PRO A 105 7.21 -2.53 3.01
N ILE A 106 6.64 -3.38 2.12
CA ILE A 106 5.58 -4.34 2.49
C ILE A 106 6.07 -5.27 3.62
N PHE A 107 7.37 -5.58 3.64
CA PHE A 107 7.98 -6.47 4.61
C PHE A 107 8.54 -5.74 5.84
N LEU A 108 8.65 -4.41 5.78
CA LEU A 108 9.18 -3.59 6.87
C LEU A 108 8.04 -3.10 7.75
N HIS A 109 8.30 -2.96 9.05
CA HIS A 109 7.32 -2.49 10.02
C HIS A 109 7.96 -1.51 10.99
N ALA A 110 7.18 -0.52 11.41
CA ALA A 110 7.62 0.55 12.31
C ALA A 110 7.96 0.07 13.73
N GLY A 111 7.61 -1.17 14.08
CA GLY A 111 7.92 -1.79 15.36
C GLY A 111 7.05 -3.01 15.67
N ILE A 112 7.19 -3.54 16.90
CA ILE A 112 6.52 -4.78 17.33
C ILE A 112 5.00 -4.59 17.38
N ILE A 113 4.53 -3.44 17.86
CA ILE A 113 3.09 -3.15 17.93
C ILE A 113 2.50 -3.09 16.52
N HIS A 114 3.18 -2.40 15.60
CA HIS A 114 2.72 -2.27 14.22
C HIS A 114 2.63 -3.63 13.51
N ILE A 115 3.66 -4.49 13.61
CA ILE A 115 3.59 -5.83 13.01
C ILE A 115 2.53 -6.71 13.69
N ALA A 116 2.34 -6.62 15.02
CA ALA A 116 1.33 -7.38 15.72
C ALA A 116 -0.10 -7.04 15.25
N PHE A 117 -0.42 -5.75 15.08
CA PHE A 117 -1.70 -5.33 14.52
C PHE A 117 -1.89 -5.79 13.08
N ASN A 118 -0.88 -5.66 12.22
CA ASN A 118 -0.98 -6.12 10.84
C ASN A 118 -1.16 -7.65 10.76
N LEU A 119 -0.44 -8.41 11.59
CA LEU A 119 -0.60 -9.88 11.65
C LEU A 119 -1.97 -10.27 12.19
N LEU A 120 -2.49 -9.58 13.20
CA LEU A 120 -3.83 -9.83 13.71
C LEU A 120 -4.86 -9.64 12.59
N LEU A 121 -4.83 -8.50 11.90
CA LEU A 121 -5.72 -8.21 10.77
C LEU A 121 -5.53 -9.21 9.61
N GLN A 122 -4.29 -9.61 9.33
CA GLN A 122 -4.00 -10.61 8.30
C GLN A 122 -4.60 -11.98 8.65
N LEU A 123 -4.51 -12.40 9.91
CA LEU A 123 -5.02 -13.70 10.36
C LEU A 123 -6.55 -13.70 10.49
N THR A 124 -7.18 -12.57 10.81
CA THR A 124 -8.64 -12.47 10.93
C THR A 124 -9.33 -12.24 9.59
N LEU A 125 -8.81 -11.33 8.75
CA LEU A 125 -9.45 -10.97 7.47
C LEU A 125 -8.85 -11.71 6.27
N GLY A 126 -7.55 -11.98 6.31
CA GLY A 126 -6.82 -12.60 5.20
C GLY A 126 -7.02 -14.10 5.09
N ARG A 127 -7.10 -14.81 6.22
CA ARG A 127 -7.29 -16.27 6.26
C ARG A 127 -8.49 -16.72 5.44
N ASP A 128 -9.66 -16.12 5.67
CA ASP A 128 -10.90 -16.55 5.03
C ASP A 128 -10.88 -16.28 3.53
N ILE A 129 -10.31 -15.14 3.12
CA ILE A 129 -10.10 -14.83 1.71
C ILE A 129 -9.08 -15.77 1.07
N GLU A 130 -7.98 -16.09 1.73
CA GLU A 130 -6.99 -17.03 1.22
C GLU A 130 -7.60 -18.42 0.99
N LEU A 131 -8.45 -18.90 1.91
CA LEU A 131 -9.19 -20.15 1.74
C LEU A 131 -10.21 -20.07 0.60
N LEU A 132 -10.84 -18.91 0.40
CA LEU A 132 -11.83 -18.70 -0.65
C LEU A 132 -11.21 -18.66 -2.06
N ILE A 133 -10.14 -17.90 -2.26
CA ILE A 133 -9.55 -17.67 -3.58
C ILE A 133 -8.29 -18.50 -3.84
N GLY A 134 -7.70 -19.12 -2.82
CA GLY A 134 -6.46 -19.89 -2.89
C GLY A 134 -5.19 -19.01 -2.77
N SER A 135 -4.11 -19.60 -2.25
CA SER A 135 -2.88 -18.88 -1.87
C SER A 135 -2.20 -18.11 -3.02
N VAL A 136 -2.20 -18.64 -4.25
CA VAL A 136 -1.58 -17.95 -5.39
C VAL A 136 -2.31 -16.65 -5.74
N ARG A 137 -3.65 -16.70 -5.79
CA ARG A 137 -4.48 -15.52 -6.07
C ARG A 137 -4.43 -14.53 -4.93
N PHE A 138 -4.43 -15.03 -3.68
CA PHE A 138 -4.22 -14.21 -2.49
C PHE A 138 -2.90 -13.46 -2.56
N ALA A 139 -1.78 -14.13 -2.87
CA ALA A 139 -0.47 -13.51 -3.01
C ALA A 139 -0.46 -12.42 -4.10
N ILE A 140 -1.06 -12.68 -5.27
CA ILE A 140 -1.16 -11.69 -6.35
C ILE A 140 -1.89 -10.44 -5.89
N VAL A 141 -3.05 -10.58 -5.24
CA VAL A 141 -3.80 -9.45 -4.72
C VAL A 141 -3.00 -8.72 -3.65
N TYR A 142 -2.42 -9.46 -2.70
CA TYR A 142 -1.70 -8.90 -1.57
C TYR A 142 -0.54 -8.02 -2.03
N PHE A 143 0.30 -8.51 -2.94
CA PHE A 143 1.42 -7.74 -3.46
C PHE A 143 0.96 -6.61 -4.38
N ALA A 144 0.01 -6.84 -5.29
CA ALA A 144 -0.48 -5.80 -6.18
C ALA A 144 -1.12 -4.63 -5.41
N ALA A 145 -1.93 -4.93 -4.38
CA ALA A 145 -2.54 -3.92 -3.52
C ALA A 145 -1.50 -3.13 -2.72
N GLY A 146 -0.50 -3.81 -2.13
CA GLY A 146 0.59 -3.14 -1.42
C GLY A 146 1.42 -2.22 -2.32
N ILE A 147 1.82 -2.72 -3.50
CA ILE A 147 2.63 -1.97 -4.46
C ILE A 147 1.84 -0.77 -5.01
N PHE A 148 0.60 -0.98 -5.46
CA PHE A 148 -0.23 0.11 -5.97
C PHE A 148 -0.53 1.15 -4.87
N GLY A 149 -0.75 0.69 -3.64
CA GLY A 149 -0.83 1.55 -2.46
C GLY A 149 0.40 2.45 -2.34
N PHE A 150 1.60 1.88 -2.28
CA PHE A 150 2.82 2.68 -2.17
C PHE A 150 3.07 3.61 -3.36
N VAL A 151 2.67 3.21 -4.57
CA VAL A 151 2.73 4.09 -5.75
C VAL A 151 1.77 5.28 -5.59
N LEU A 152 0.53 5.06 -5.14
CA LEU A 152 -0.41 6.15 -4.86
C LEU A 152 0.10 7.05 -3.72
N GLY A 153 0.62 6.47 -2.65
CA GLY A 153 1.26 7.20 -1.55
C GLY A 153 2.50 7.98 -1.97
N GLY A 154 3.29 7.45 -2.92
CA GLY A 154 4.40 8.17 -3.55
C GLY A 154 3.99 9.50 -4.18
N ASN A 155 2.81 9.55 -4.78
CA ASN A 155 2.34 10.73 -5.49
C ASN A 155 1.74 11.81 -4.58
N PHE A 156 1.10 11.41 -3.47
CA PHE A 156 0.22 12.33 -2.73
C PHE A 156 0.49 12.40 -1.22
N ALA A 157 1.17 11.43 -0.62
CA ALA A 157 1.54 11.50 0.79
C ALA A 157 2.73 12.47 0.99
N ALA A 158 2.94 12.87 2.25
CA ALA A 158 4.08 13.67 2.65
C ALA A 158 5.40 13.06 2.15
N ASN A 159 6.29 13.90 1.64
CA ASN A 159 7.49 13.48 0.91
C ASN A 159 8.71 13.24 1.80
N GLY A 160 8.70 13.80 3.01
CA GLY A 160 9.72 13.63 4.04
C GLY A 160 9.40 12.59 5.11
N ILE A 161 8.27 11.87 5.04
CA ILE A 161 7.93 10.81 6.01
C ILE A 161 8.17 9.44 5.37
N ALA A 162 8.90 8.58 6.10
CA ALA A 162 9.09 7.19 5.70
C ALA A 162 7.79 6.39 5.86
N SER A 163 7.42 5.62 4.83
CA SER A 163 6.22 4.77 4.86
C SER A 163 6.61 3.29 4.72
N CYS A 164 6.02 2.43 5.57
CA CYS A 164 6.26 1.00 5.59
C CYS A 164 5.07 0.24 6.18
N GLY A 165 5.06 -1.07 6.01
CA GLY A 165 4.03 -1.98 6.50
C GLY A 165 3.22 -2.59 5.37
N CYS A 166 2.61 -3.74 5.64
CA CYS A 166 1.73 -4.40 4.70
C CYS A 166 0.28 -3.91 4.76
N SER A 167 -0.02 -2.84 5.50
CA SER A 167 -1.37 -2.34 5.70
C SER A 167 -2.09 -2.02 4.38
N GLY A 168 -1.40 -1.45 3.37
CA GLY A 168 -1.97 -1.28 2.02
C GLY A 168 -2.46 -2.60 1.39
N SER A 169 -1.69 -3.69 1.56
CA SER A 169 -2.11 -5.04 1.14
C SER A 169 -3.36 -5.50 1.89
N LEU A 170 -3.42 -5.25 3.21
CA LEU A 170 -4.56 -5.62 4.06
C LEU A 170 -5.83 -4.83 3.72
N PHE A 171 -5.72 -3.56 3.35
CA PHE A 171 -6.84 -2.79 2.82
C PHE A 171 -7.36 -3.37 1.49
N GLY A 172 -6.47 -3.93 0.67
CA GLY A 172 -6.87 -4.70 -0.52
C GLY A 172 -7.66 -5.97 -0.17
N ILE A 173 -7.27 -6.68 0.88
CA ILE A 173 -8.01 -7.83 1.40
C ILE A 173 -9.36 -7.41 2.00
N LEU A 174 -9.42 -6.27 2.70
CA LEU A 174 -10.65 -5.70 3.24
C LEU A 174 -11.64 -5.36 2.11
N ALA A 175 -11.15 -4.81 0.99
CA ALA A 175 -11.96 -4.57 -0.20
C ALA A 175 -12.52 -5.87 -0.81
N ILE A 176 -11.75 -6.95 -0.84
CA ILE A 176 -12.25 -8.25 -1.31
C ILE A 176 -13.31 -8.82 -0.36
N ASN A 177 -13.13 -8.69 0.95
CA ASN A 177 -14.15 -9.09 1.94
C ASN A 177 -15.47 -8.33 1.71
N LEU A 178 -15.41 -7.01 1.50
CA LEU A 178 -16.59 -6.22 1.14
C LEU A 178 -17.24 -6.73 -0.14
N LEU A 179 -16.44 -7.00 -1.18
CA LEU A 179 -16.96 -7.44 -2.46
C LEU A 179 -17.58 -8.85 -2.40
N ASP A 180 -16.98 -9.77 -1.66
CA ASP A 180 -17.53 -11.11 -1.40
C ASP A 180 -18.89 -11.02 -0.70
N LEU A 181 -19.01 -10.17 0.32
CA LEU A 181 -20.28 -9.91 1.00
C LEU A 181 -21.35 -9.40 0.02
N LEU A 182 -20.99 -8.45 -0.85
CA LEU A 182 -21.94 -7.93 -1.84
C LEU A 182 -22.36 -9.00 -2.86
N TYR A 183 -21.46 -9.89 -3.27
CA TYR A 183 -21.76 -10.97 -4.22
C TYR A 183 -22.62 -12.07 -3.60
N THR A 184 -22.41 -12.34 -2.31
CA THR A 184 -23.09 -13.38 -1.54
C THR A 184 -24.27 -12.85 -0.72
N TRP A 185 -24.67 -11.59 -0.95
CA TRP A 185 -25.66 -10.86 -0.13
C TRP A 185 -26.93 -11.66 0.16
N LYS A 186 -27.50 -12.33 -0.85
CA LYS A 186 -28.74 -13.11 -0.72
C LYS A 186 -28.59 -14.47 -0.04
N GLN A 187 -27.35 -14.95 0.11
CA GLN A 187 -27.03 -16.26 0.69
C GLN A 187 -26.67 -16.16 2.18
N ARG A 188 -26.30 -14.95 2.65
CA ARG A 188 -25.93 -14.73 4.04
C ARG A 188 -27.15 -14.55 4.92
N GLN A 189 -27.07 -15.05 6.15
CA GLN A 189 -28.14 -15.00 7.15
C GLN A 189 -28.32 -13.59 7.75
N GLY A 190 -27.30 -12.74 7.70
CA GLY A 190 -27.33 -11.38 8.27
C GLY A 190 -26.46 -10.37 7.51
N PRO A 191 -26.68 -10.17 6.19
CA PRO A 191 -25.79 -9.38 5.34
C PRO A 191 -25.67 -7.91 5.76
N ILE A 192 -26.72 -7.33 6.34
CA ILE A 192 -26.69 -5.95 6.85
C ILE A 192 -25.76 -5.85 8.08
N LYS A 193 -25.80 -6.84 8.97
CA LYS A 193 -24.93 -6.88 10.15
C LYS A 193 -23.47 -6.99 9.71
N ASP A 194 -23.17 -7.92 8.82
CA ASP A 194 -21.83 -8.10 8.25
C ASP A 194 -21.33 -6.83 7.56
N LEU A 195 -22.21 -6.16 6.79
CA LEU A 195 -21.89 -4.89 6.14
C LEU A 195 -21.54 -3.81 7.16
N MET A 196 -22.32 -3.69 8.24
CA MET A 196 -22.06 -2.70 9.28
C MET A 196 -20.71 -2.95 9.96
N PHE A 197 -20.34 -4.20 10.24
CA PHE A 197 -19.01 -4.51 10.78
C PHE A 197 -17.89 -4.11 9.82
N ILE A 198 -17.99 -4.50 8.55
CA ILE A 198 -16.98 -4.15 7.54
C ILE A 198 -16.90 -2.62 7.36
N LEU A 199 -18.03 -1.91 7.34
CA LEU A 199 -18.04 -0.46 7.22
C LEU A 199 -17.40 0.22 8.44
N VAL A 200 -17.68 -0.28 9.65
CA VAL A 200 -17.03 0.22 10.88
C VAL A 200 -15.53 0.00 10.80
N ASP A 201 -15.06 -1.18 10.37
CA ASP A 201 -13.64 -1.48 10.21
C ASP A 201 -12.98 -0.54 9.19
N VAL A 202 -13.62 -0.34 8.03
CA VAL A 202 -13.16 0.59 6.97
C VAL A 202 -13.07 2.02 7.51
N ILE A 203 -14.11 2.50 8.20
CA ILE A 203 -14.13 3.86 8.75
C ILE A 203 -13.05 4.04 9.80
N ILE A 204 -12.94 3.11 10.77
CA ILE A 204 -11.92 3.16 11.81
C ILE A 204 -10.53 3.15 11.17
N ALA A 205 -10.28 2.28 10.19
CA ALA A 205 -8.98 2.17 9.56
C ALA A 205 -8.59 3.45 8.80
N PHE A 206 -9.50 4.06 8.04
CA PHE A 206 -9.25 5.33 7.35
C PHE A 206 -9.13 6.53 8.29
N VAL A 207 -9.88 6.54 9.41
CA VAL A 207 -9.78 7.59 10.44
C VAL A 207 -8.44 7.50 11.17
N LEU A 208 -8.01 6.29 11.54
CA LEU A 208 -6.68 6.07 12.11
C LEU A 208 -5.59 6.50 11.12
N GLY A 209 -5.78 6.26 9.82
CA GLY A 209 -4.87 6.71 8.75
C GLY A 209 -4.66 8.23 8.66
N LEU A 210 -5.48 9.05 9.33
CA LEU A 210 -5.30 10.50 9.42
C LEU A 210 -4.33 10.93 10.53
N ILE A 211 -3.88 10.00 11.38
CA ILE A 211 -2.88 10.24 12.41
C ILE A 211 -1.51 10.41 11.74
N PRO A 212 -0.67 11.37 12.18
CA PRO A 212 0.66 11.57 11.65
C PRO A 212 1.52 10.28 11.66
N GLY A 213 2.27 10.07 10.58
CA GLY A 213 3.12 8.88 10.40
C GLY A 213 2.41 7.71 9.71
N LEU A 214 1.10 7.78 9.48
CA LEU A 214 0.36 6.83 8.65
C LEU A 214 0.16 7.36 7.23
N ASP A 215 0.12 6.41 6.29
CA ASP A 215 0.05 6.69 4.85
C ASP A 215 -1.33 6.29 4.32
N ASN A 216 -2.31 7.17 4.53
CA ASN A 216 -3.69 6.89 4.14
C ASN A 216 -3.86 6.77 2.61
N PHE A 217 -3.00 7.42 1.82
CA PHE A 217 -2.96 7.23 0.38
C PHE A 217 -2.58 5.80 0.00
N SER A 218 -1.63 5.21 0.72
CA SER A 218 -1.30 3.79 0.52
C SER A 218 -2.47 2.87 0.89
N HIS A 219 -3.26 3.20 1.91
CA HIS A 219 -4.48 2.48 2.26
C HIS A 219 -5.57 2.61 1.19
N ILE A 220 -5.82 3.82 0.70
CA ILE A 220 -6.77 4.09 -0.38
C ILE A 220 -6.37 3.31 -1.64
N GLY A 221 -5.09 3.39 -2.03
CA GLY A 221 -4.59 2.71 -3.23
C GLY A 221 -4.71 1.19 -3.10
N GLY A 222 -4.37 0.65 -1.94
CA GLY A 222 -4.57 -0.77 -1.63
C GLY A 222 -6.02 -1.22 -1.72
N PHE A 223 -6.94 -0.45 -1.13
CA PHE A 223 -8.38 -0.71 -1.18
C PHE A 223 -8.92 -0.68 -2.62
N LEU A 224 -8.55 0.33 -3.42
CA LEU A 224 -8.96 0.45 -4.82
C LEU A 224 -8.44 -0.72 -5.67
N MET A 225 -7.17 -1.08 -5.52
CA MET A 225 -6.59 -2.23 -6.22
C MET A 225 -7.26 -3.54 -5.79
N GLY A 226 -7.57 -3.69 -4.50
CA GLY A 226 -8.31 -4.82 -3.97
C GLY A 226 -9.72 -4.95 -4.56
N LEU A 227 -10.45 -3.84 -4.72
CA LEU A 227 -11.75 -3.84 -5.40
C LEU A 227 -11.61 -4.32 -6.84
N VAL A 228 -10.66 -3.76 -7.62
CA VAL A 228 -10.47 -4.14 -9.03
C VAL A 228 -10.08 -5.60 -9.17
N LEU A 229 -9.08 -6.08 -8.43
CA LEU A 229 -8.65 -7.47 -8.51
C LEU A 229 -9.69 -8.43 -7.95
N GLY A 230 -10.41 -8.03 -6.90
CA GLY A 230 -11.57 -8.74 -6.39
C GLY A 230 -12.63 -8.96 -7.46
N LEU A 231 -12.99 -7.91 -8.21
CA LEU A 231 -13.96 -7.99 -9.33
C LEU A 231 -13.53 -9.05 -10.36
N CYS A 232 -12.23 -9.18 -10.59
CA CYS A 232 -11.65 -10.05 -11.61
C CYS A 232 -11.49 -11.50 -11.14
N ILE A 233 -11.07 -11.71 -9.89
CA ILE A 233 -10.68 -13.02 -9.35
C ILE A 233 -11.86 -13.74 -8.69
N LEU A 234 -12.78 -13.02 -8.04
CA LEU A 234 -13.93 -13.65 -7.40
C LEU A 234 -14.84 -14.31 -8.45
N HIS A 235 -15.48 -15.41 -8.06
CA HIS A 235 -16.47 -16.05 -8.90
C HIS A 235 -17.65 -15.11 -9.15
N SER A 236 -18.11 -15.05 -10.41
CA SER A 236 -19.22 -14.19 -10.79
C SER A 236 -20.49 -14.58 -10.01
N PRO A 237 -21.27 -13.61 -9.49
CA PRO A 237 -22.56 -13.87 -8.86
C PRO A 237 -23.45 -14.78 -9.70
N SER A 238 -24.27 -15.61 -9.06
CA SER A 238 -25.17 -16.56 -9.73
C SER A 238 -26.11 -15.87 -10.73
N ALA A 239 -26.48 -14.60 -10.47
CA ALA A 239 -27.27 -13.76 -11.37
C ALA A 239 -26.58 -13.49 -12.72
N PHE A 240 -25.24 -13.41 -12.75
CA PHE A 240 -24.45 -13.11 -13.94
C PHE A 240 -23.85 -14.38 -14.59
N SER A 241 -23.75 -15.48 -13.83
CA SER A 241 -23.23 -16.77 -14.32
C SER A 241 -24.29 -17.66 -14.98
N ALA A 242 -25.57 -17.32 -14.84
CA ALA A 242 -26.68 -18.14 -15.33
C ALA A 242 -26.60 -18.40 -16.85
N ARG A 243 -26.63 -19.68 -17.23
CA ARG A 243 -26.76 -20.10 -18.63
C ARG A 243 -28.21 -19.93 -19.10
N ARG A 244 -28.42 -19.81 -20.41
CA ARG A 244 -29.77 -19.95 -20.97
C ARG A 244 -30.25 -21.38 -20.64
N PRO A 245 -31.54 -21.57 -20.28
CA PRO A 245 -32.06 -22.93 -20.15
C PRO A 245 -31.91 -23.60 -21.53
N SER A 246 -31.03 -24.59 -21.63
CA SER A 246 -30.94 -25.43 -22.82
C SER A 246 -32.09 -26.43 -22.78
N VAL A 247 -32.73 -26.67 -23.93
CA VAL A 247 -33.79 -27.68 -24.10
C VAL A 247 -33.22 -29.12 -24.01
N GLN A 248 -31.91 -29.29 -23.90
CA GLN A 248 -31.27 -30.60 -23.81
C GLN A 248 -30.53 -30.79 -22.48
N ASN A 249 -30.90 -31.85 -21.76
CA ASN A 249 -30.17 -32.47 -20.66
C ASN A 249 -28.77 -32.88 -21.15
N THR A 250 -27.75 -32.05 -20.95
CA THR A 250 -26.36 -32.50 -21.08
C THR A 250 -25.46 -31.80 -20.06
N VAL A 251 -25.03 -32.61 -19.11
CA VAL A 251 -23.84 -32.51 -18.24
C VAL A 251 -23.74 -31.25 -17.37
N ARG A 252 -24.14 -31.42 -16.10
CA ARG A 252 -23.79 -30.52 -15.00
C ARG A 252 -22.28 -30.52 -14.80
N TYR A 253 -21.62 -29.41 -15.12
CA TYR A 253 -20.41 -28.98 -14.42
C TYR A 253 -20.75 -27.74 -13.60
N SER A 254 -21.35 -28.01 -12.45
CA SER A 254 -21.56 -27.05 -11.38
C SER A 254 -20.94 -27.68 -10.15
N GLY A 255 -19.85 -27.08 -9.66
CA GLY A 255 -19.19 -27.52 -8.43
C GLY A 255 -20.20 -27.73 -7.31
N LEU A 256 -20.00 -28.82 -6.57
CA LEU A 256 -20.66 -29.22 -5.33
C LEU A 256 -22.20 -29.34 -5.35
N SER A 257 -22.68 -30.57 -5.45
CA SER A 257 -23.78 -31.05 -4.59
C SER A 257 -23.51 -32.53 -4.28
N GLY A 258 -23.06 -32.82 -3.07
CA GLY A 258 -22.79 -34.19 -2.65
C GLY A 258 -24.07 -35.01 -2.57
N ILE A 259 -24.17 -36.03 -3.43
CA ILE A 259 -24.84 -37.30 -3.14
C ILE A 259 -23.88 -38.38 -3.65
N PRO A 260 -23.30 -39.23 -2.77
CA PRO A 260 -22.41 -40.28 -3.21
C PRO A 260 -23.25 -41.41 -3.83
N ASN A 261 -23.11 -41.61 -5.14
CA ASN A 261 -23.56 -42.84 -5.80
C ASN A 261 -22.39 -43.82 -5.82
N ASN A 262 -22.46 -44.84 -4.96
CA ASN A 262 -21.59 -46.00 -5.01
C ASN A 262 -21.87 -46.77 -6.30
N ASN A 263 -21.03 -46.58 -7.33
CA ASN A 263 -20.68 -47.56 -8.38
C ASN A 263 -20.03 -46.89 -9.61
N SER A 264 -18.95 -46.12 -9.42
CA SER A 264 -18.02 -45.89 -10.53
C SER A 264 -16.60 -45.66 -10.03
N THR A 265 -15.71 -46.57 -10.39
CA THR A 265 -14.28 -46.33 -10.50
C THR A 265 -14.06 -45.40 -11.70
N SER A 266 -14.26 -44.08 -11.51
CA SER A 266 -13.80 -43.08 -12.48
C SER A 266 -12.49 -42.45 -12.00
N PRO A 267 -11.49 -42.30 -12.89
CA PRO A 267 -10.25 -41.63 -12.53
C PRO A 267 -10.54 -40.15 -12.22
N ARG A 268 -9.78 -39.62 -11.25
CA ARG A 268 -9.76 -38.22 -10.81
C ARG A 268 -10.05 -37.28 -11.99
N SER A 269 -11.11 -36.51 -11.83
CA SER A 269 -11.55 -35.46 -12.74
C SER A 269 -10.39 -34.53 -13.12
N ASP A 270 -10.12 -34.45 -14.43
CA ASP A 270 -9.38 -33.36 -15.06
C ASP A 270 -10.16 -32.05 -14.85
N GLU A 271 -10.17 -31.48 -13.65
CA GLU A 271 -10.76 -30.18 -13.41
C GLU A 271 -9.73 -29.08 -13.67
N GLY A 272 -10.09 -28.12 -14.53
CA GLY A 272 -9.31 -26.90 -14.75
C GLY A 272 -8.71 -26.77 -16.14
N LEU A 273 -7.50 -26.20 -16.21
CA LEU A 273 -6.80 -25.84 -17.46
C LEU A 273 -6.72 -26.98 -18.49
N PRO A 274 -6.47 -28.26 -18.12
CA PRO A 274 -6.44 -29.36 -19.07
C PRO A 274 -7.79 -29.64 -19.74
N ALA A 275 -8.90 -29.52 -19.00
CA ALA A 275 -10.25 -29.67 -19.56
C ALA A 275 -10.65 -28.48 -20.44
N PHE A 276 -10.23 -27.27 -20.09
CA PHE A 276 -10.42 -26.08 -20.94
C PHE A 276 -9.65 -26.22 -22.28
N LEU A 277 -8.41 -26.71 -22.23
CA LEU A 277 -7.60 -26.94 -23.43
C LEU A 277 -8.22 -28.00 -24.35
N LYS A 278 -8.85 -29.04 -23.78
CA LYS A 278 -9.54 -30.10 -24.56
C LYS A 278 -10.81 -29.59 -25.25
N HIS A 279 -11.60 -28.72 -24.60
CA HIS A 279 -12.86 -28.21 -25.17
C HIS A 279 -13.08 -26.71 -24.87
N PRO A 280 -12.35 -25.81 -25.55
CA PRO A 280 -12.40 -24.37 -25.24
C PRO A 280 -13.75 -23.74 -25.60
N LEU A 281 -14.40 -24.19 -26.68
CA LEU A 281 -15.68 -23.65 -27.13
C LEU A 281 -16.84 -23.97 -26.17
N ALA A 282 -16.78 -25.11 -25.46
CA ALA A 282 -17.79 -25.51 -24.48
C ALA A 282 -17.85 -24.57 -23.26
N PHE A 283 -16.78 -23.82 -22.98
CA PHE A 283 -16.75 -22.82 -21.93
C PHE A 283 -17.65 -21.60 -22.23
N PHE A 284 -17.74 -21.25 -23.52
CA PHE A 284 -18.46 -20.07 -24.02
C PHE A 284 -19.89 -20.37 -24.50
N GLN A 285 -20.25 -21.63 -24.71
CA GLN A 285 -21.58 -22.04 -25.15
C GLN A 285 -22.69 -21.68 -24.13
N ASP A 286 -23.86 -21.30 -24.63
CA ASP A 286 -25.11 -21.03 -23.89
C ASP A 286 -25.06 -19.94 -22.80
N ARG A 287 -24.09 -19.01 -22.88
CA ARG A 287 -23.99 -17.88 -21.96
C ARG A 287 -25.02 -16.78 -22.30
N ARG A 288 -25.65 -16.22 -21.27
CA ARG A 288 -26.56 -15.06 -21.41
C ARG A 288 -25.74 -13.79 -21.72
N GLY A 289 -26.36 -12.80 -22.36
CA GLY A 289 -25.69 -11.53 -22.70
C GLY A 289 -25.11 -10.79 -21.48
N VAL A 290 -25.74 -10.93 -20.31
CA VAL A 290 -25.26 -10.34 -19.04
C VAL A 290 -23.90 -10.89 -18.62
N TRP A 291 -23.58 -12.15 -18.97
CA TRP A 291 -22.27 -12.75 -18.69
C TRP A 291 -21.17 -12.04 -19.49
N TRP A 292 -21.42 -11.77 -20.78
CA TRP A 292 -20.48 -11.04 -21.64
C TRP A 292 -20.28 -9.59 -21.19
N ALA A 293 -21.37 -8.91 -20.84
CA ALA A 293 -21.29 -7.56 -20.27
C ALA A 293 -20.41 -7.54 -19.00
N TRP A 294 -20.57 -8.54 -18.14
CA TRP A 294 -19.76 -8.67 -16.92
C TRP A 294 -18.27 -8.93 -17.20
N TRP A 295 -17.94 -9.74 -18.20
CA TRP A 295 -16.56 -9.93 -18.64
C TRP A 295 -15.94 -8.66 -19.24
N LEU A 296 -16.72 -7.87 -19.98
CA LEU A 296 -16.27 -6.57 -20.47
C LEU A 296 -15.96 -5.61 -19.31
N VAL A 297 -16.79 -5.60 -18.25
CA VAL A 297 -16.52 -4.80 -17.04
C VAL A 297 -15.19 -5.23 -16.39
N ARG A 298 -14.93 -6.54 -16.25
CA ARG A 298 -13.66 -7.05 -15.71
C ARG A 298 -12.46 -6.64 -16.56
N ALA A 299 -12.57 -6.81 -17.88
CA ALA A 299 -11.51 -6.42 -18.80
C ALA A 299 -11.24 -4.91 -18.75
N ALA A 300 -12.29 -4.09 -18.76
CA ALA A 300 -12.19 -2.64 -18.65
C ALA A 300 -11.56 -2.22 -17.30
N ALA A 301 -11.93 -2.86 -16.19
CA ALA A 301 -11.35 -2.59 -14.89
C ALA A 301 -9.85 -2.91 -14.82
N LEU A 302 -9.41 -4.04 -15.40
CA LEU A 302 -7.99 -4.39 -15.49
C LEU A 302 -7.19 -3.40 -16.35
N VAL A 303 -7.73 -3.03 -17.52
CA VAL A 303 -7.09 -2.05 -18.41
C VAL A 303 -7.02 -0.69 -17.73
N GLY A 304 -8.10 -0.22 -17.11
CA GLY A 304 -8.14 1.04 -16.38
C GLY A 304 -7.15 1.07 -15.21
N CYS A 305 -7.02 -0.04 -14.49
CA CYS A 305 -6.04 -0.16 -13.41
C CYS A 305 -4.59 -0.12 -13.92
N LEU A 306 -4.29 -0.82 -15.02
CA LEU A 306 -2.97 -0.78 -15.64
C LEU A 306 -2.61 0.64 -16.12
N ILE A 307 -3.56 1.32 -16.79
CA ILE A 307 -3.39 2.71 -17.21
C ILE A 307 -3.15 3.60 -15.99
N GLY A 308 -3.96 3.48 -14.94
CA GLY A 308 -3.81 4.24 -13.71
C GLY A 308 -2.44 4.02 -13.05
N PHE A 309 -1.95 2.79 -13.01
CA PHE A 309 -0.63 2.46 -12.48
C PHE A 309 0.50 3.13 -13.28
N ILE A 310 0.44 3.06 -14.62
CA ILE A 310 1.42 3.72 -15.50
C ILE A 310 1.38 5.23 -15.32
N LEU A 311 0.20 5.83 -15.29
CA LEU A 311 0.04 7.28 -15.10
C LEU A 311 0.55 7.75 -13.74
N LEU A 312 0.34 6.98 -12.67
CA LEU A 312 0.86 7.31 -11.35
C LEU A 312 2.39 7.22 -11.29
N LEU A 313 3.00 6.24 -11.96
CA LEU A 313 4.45 6.17 -12.06
C LEU A 313 5.03 7.31 -12.91
N ASP A 314 4.38 7.62 -14.04
CA ASP A 314 4.78 8.73 -14.90
C ASP A 314 4.69 10.07 -14.16
N ASN A 315 3.59 10.28 -13.43
CA ASN A 315 3.40 11.46 -12.58
C ASN A 315 4.47 11.55 -11.49
N PHE A 316 4.77 10.45 -10.81
CA PHE A 316 5.78 10.39 -9.75
C PHE A 316 7.18 10.76 -10.26
N TYR A 317 7.61 10.21 -11.40
CA TYR A 317 8.98 10.38 -11.91
C TYR A 317 9.17 11.62 -12.79
N LYS A 318 8.15 12.06 -13.54
CA LYS A 318 8.29 13.15 -14.54
C LYS A 318 7.62 14.45 -14.14
N GLN A 319 6.57 14.42 -13.32
CA GLN A 319 5.80 15.60 -12.94
C GLN A 319 5.58 15.67 -11.42
N PRO A 320 6.65 15.83 -10.62
CA PRO A 320 6.49 15.92 -9.17
C PRO A 320 5.68 17.18 -8.80
N MET A 321 4.46 16.95 -8.31
CA MET A 321 3.59 17.89 -7.61
C MET A 321 3.08 19.12 -8.38
N HIS A 322 2.30 18.89 -9.44
CA HIS A 322 1.24 19.82 -9.82
C HIS A 322 -0.10 19.07 -9.87
N GLY A 323 -0.93 19.13 -8.83
CA GLY A 323 -2.26 18.54 -9.00
C GLY A 323 -3.30 18.74 -7.91
N CYS A 324 -2.95 18.76 -6.63
CA CYS A 324 -4.02 18.64 -5.63
C CYS A 324 -3.74 19.33 -4.29
N ARG A 325 -4.22 20.57 -4.16
CA ARG A 325 -4.13 21.36 -2.91
C ARG A 325 -4.90 20.73 -1.75
N TRP A 326 -5.99 20.01 -2.02
CA TRP A 326 -6.86 19.42 -0.99
C TRP A 326 -6.49 17.98 -0.64
N CYS A 327 -5.70 17.29 -1.47
CA CYS A 327 -5.39 15.87 -1.28
C CYS A 327 -4.72 15.60 0.07
N LYS A 328 -3.90 16.52 0.58
CA LYS A 328 -3.25 16.34 1.89
C LYS A 328 -4.25 15.98 3.00
N TYR A 329 -5.48 16.51 2.96
CA TYR A 329 -6.52 16.23 3.95
C TYR A 329 -7.07 14.79 3.93
N LEU A 330 -6.69 13.99 2.94
CA LEU A 330 -6.95 12.54 2.96
C LEU A 330 -5.99 11.79 3.88
N SER A 331 -4.83 12.34 4.23
CA SER A 331 -3.85 11.74 5.14
C SER A 331 -3.60 12.54 6.41
N CYS A 332 -4.30 13.66 6.62
CA CYS A 332 -4.11 14.51 7.78
C CYS A 332 -5.39 15.26 8.15
N LEU A 333 -5.50 15.62 9.43
CA LEU A 333 -6.51 16.56 9.90
C LEU A 333 -5.92 17.98 9.96
N PRO A 334 -6.69 19.04 9.60
CA PRO A 334 -6.26 20.43 9.68
C PRO A 334 -6.27 20.95 11.14
N VAL A 335 -5.52 20.28 12.01
CA VAL A 335 -5.43 20.60 13.44
C VAL A 335 -4.06 21.20 13.74
N LYS A 336 -4.05 22.27 14.52
CA LYS A 336 -2.84 22.93 15.00
C LYS A 336 -2.54 22.46 16.42
N VAL A 337 -1.33 21.93 16.62
CA VAL A 337 -0.82 21.53 17.94
C VAL A 337 0.46 22.32 18.21
N GLY A 338 0.40 23.21 19.21
CA GLY A 338 1.45 24.20 19.44
C GLY A 338 1.60 25.13 18.22
N ASN A 339 2.81 25.21 17.66
CA ASN A 339 3.13 26.02 16.48
C ASN A 339 3.09 25.24 15.15
N THR A 340 2.73 23.95 15.17
CA THR A 340 2.80 23.06 14.00
C THR A 340 1.41 22.60 13.56
N ASN A 341 1.16 22.65 12.25
CA ASN A 341 -0.04 22.10 11.62
C ASN A 341 0.22 20.66 11.19
N TRP A 342 -0.63 19.72 11.57
CA TRP A 342 -0.46 18.30 11.26
C TRP A 342 -0.34 18.02 9.76
N CYS A 343 -1.05 18.78 8.94
CA CYS A 343 -1.03 18.61 7.49
C CYS A 343 0.24 19.10 6.79
N ASP A 344 1.10 19.83 7.51
CA ASP A 344 2.35 20.34 6.98
C ASP A 344 3.54 19.53 7.52
N VAL A 345 3.30 18.61 8.48
CA VAL A 345 4.32 17.69 9.02
C VAL A 345 4.83 16.79 7.89
N GLY A 346 6.15 16.74 7.75
CA GLY A 346 6.78 15.84 6.79
C GLY A 346 6.84 16.36 5.36
N ASN A 347 6.32 17.56 5.08
CA ASN A 347 6.60 18.21 3.80
C ASN A 347 7.99 18.85 3.85
N LEU A 348 8.88 18.39 2.97
CA LEU A 348 10.19 18.99 2.81
C LEU A 348 10.01 20.35 2.11
N ASP A 349 10.38 21.45 2.75
CA ASP A 349 10.43 22.77 2.12
C ASP A 349 11.72 23.46 2.57
N PHE A 350 12.63 23.68 1.62
CA PHE A 350 13.95 24.26 1.86
C PHE A 350 14.07 25.65 1.22
N THR A 351 12.96 26.36 1.00
CA THR A 351 12.97 27.68 0.37
C THR A 351 13.66 28.77 1.23
N PRO A 352 14.27 29.80 0.61
CA PRO A 352 15.29 30.64 1.26
C PRO A 352 14.79 31.64 2.33
N ASN A 353 13.48 31.74 2.56
CA ASN A 353 12.91 32.81 3.38
C ASN A 353 12.75 32.49 4.87
N ASN A 354 13.02 31.25 5.31
CA ASN A 354 13.05 30.90 6.73
C ASN A 354 14.49 30.65 7.18
N GLY A 355 15.12 31.70 7.72
CA GLY A 355 16.48 31.63 8.27
C GLY A 355 16.65 30.47 9.26
N THR A 356 17.75 29.73 9.11
CA THR A 356 18.37 28.90 10.17
C THR A 356 17.56 27.75 10.79
N SER A 357 16.44 27.30 10.22
CA SER A 357 15.60 26.21 10.80
C SER A 357 15.82 24.79 10.23
N GLY A 358 16.65 24.64 9.18
CA GLY A 358 16.64 23.43 8.32
C GLY A 358 17.07 22.09 8.94
N LYS A 359 17.90 22.07 10.00
CA LYS A 359 18.31 20.80 10.65
C LYS A 359 17.21 20.23 11.55
N ARG A 360 16.72 21.03 12.49
CA ARG A 360 15.70 20.57 13.45
C ARG A 360 14.39 20.22 12.77
N GLU A 361 13.97 21.03 11.80
CA GLU A 361 12.74 20.78 11.02
C GLU A 361 12.85 19.51 10.17
N LEU A 362 14.02 19.20 9.61
CA LEU A 362 14.21 17.97 8.86
C LEU A 362 14.21 16.73 9.76
N PHE A 363 14.83 16.80 10.93
CA PHE A 363 14.75 15.71 11.92
C PHE A 363 13.30 15.49 12.37
N GLU A 364 12.55 16.57 12.64
CA GLU A 364 11.13 16.51 13.00
C GLU A 364 10.25 15.96 11.84
N ALA A 365 10.54 16.36 10.59
CA ALA A 365 9.84 15.92 9.40
C ALA A 365 10.09 14.44 9.07
N VAL A 366 11.33 13.97 9.20
CA VAL A 366 11.73 12.58 8.89
C VAL A 366 11.34 11.61 10.01
N ALA A 367 11.39 12.06 11.25
CA ALA A 367 10.95 11.25 12.38
C ALA A 367 9.42 11.19 12.54
N GLY A 368 8.65 11.98 11.79
CA GLY A 368 7.19 12.03 11.93
C GLY A 368 6.76 12.50 13.33
N GLN A 369 7.52 13.41 13.94
CA GLN A 369 7.51 13.79 15.36
C GLN A 369 6.25 14.52 15.87
N ALA A 370 5.11 14.41 15.19
CA ALA A 370 3.87 14.97 15.69
C ALA A 370 3.38 14.27 16.97
N MET A 371 3.76 12.99 17.22
CA MET A 371 3.33 12.26 18.42
C MET A 371 4.02 12.70 19.71
N ASP A 372 5.28 13.15 19.67
CA ASP A 372 5.98 13.63 20.88
C ASP A 372 5.45 14.96 21.40
N ARG A 373 4.74 15.73 20.57
CA ARG A 373 4.05 16.97 20.98
C ARG A 373 2.61 16.75 21.47
N LEU A 374 2.14 15.50 21.48
CA LEU A 374 0.78 15.12 21.91
C LEU A 374 0.70 14.61 23.34
N TRP A 375 1.84 14.43 24.02
CA TRP A 375 1.94 13.94 25.39
C TRP A 375 2.54 14.98 26.33
#